data_AF-A0A0A9W573-F1
#
_entry.id   AF-A0A0A9W573-F1
#
_cell.length_a   1.000
_cell.length_b   1.000
_cell.length_c   1.000
_cell.angle_alpha   90.00
_cell.angle_beta   90.00
_cell.angle_gamma   90.00
#
_symmetry.space_group_name_H-M   'P 1'
#
loop_
_entity.id
_entity.type
_entity.pdbx_description
1 polymer ?
#
loop_
_entity_poly.entity_id
_entity_poly.type
_entity_poly.pdbx_seq_one_letter_code
_entity_poly.pdbx_strand_id
1 'polypeptide(L)'
;MTDALVQHTNDDSVLSKRSAVATGYFEDHFVRYFVKKPSRRSPLINRGYYLRMLVMNDLITSCIAFMCRVCDTNIPIQVISLGAGFDTLAARLHSCDRTGIVTDKCVDTDLHDKIQNTITEEMLRRVHFYDVDFPVVMQNKAACMAAVAVANTTNAGSVFPSTYTYHPTDSDYPIVSPHYLAVGADLR
;
A
#
# COMPACT_ATOMS: atom_id res chain seq x y z
N MET A 1 19.38 6.41 -18.91
CA MET A 1 20.27 6.25 -17.73
C MET A 1 19.59 6.60 -16.41
N THR A 2 18.51 7.39 -16.41
CA THR A 2 17.81 7.86 -15.19
C THR A 2 16.84 6.83 -14.58
N ASP A 3 16.18 6.01 -15.39
CA ASP A 3 15.08 5.13 -14.91
C ASP A 3 15.57 3.98 -14.03
N ALA A 4 16.76 3.46 -14.32
CA ALA A 4 17.37 2.38 -13.54
C ALA A 4 17.70 2.83 -12.10
N LEU A 5 18.14 4.08 -11.91
CA LEU A 5 18.46 4.63 -10.58
C LEU A 5 17.18 4.83 -9.74
N VAL A 6 16.08 5.22 -10.38
CA VAL A 6 14.77 5.35 -9.69
C VAL A 6 14.27 3.97 -9.25
N GLN A 7 14.39 2.95 -10.11
CA GLN A 7 14.03 1.57 -9.77
C GLN A 7 14.84 1.03 -8.58
N HIS A 8 16.15 1.28 -8.55
CA HIS A 8 16.99 0.89 -7.41
C HIS A 8 16.53 1.51 -6.09
N THR A 9 16.10 2.77 -6.12
CA THR A 9 15.61 3.46 -4.91
C THR A 9 14.29 2.85 -4.40
N ASN A 10 13.40 2.46 -5.32
CA ASN A 10 12.17 1.74 -4.97
C ASN A 10 12.48 0.36 -4.35
N ASP A 11 13.39 -0.41 -4.94
CA ASP A 11 13.80 -1.72 -4.41
C ASP A 11 14.38 -1.61 -3.00
N ASP A 12 15.25 -0.63 -2.75
CA ASP A 12 15.83 -0.39 -1.42
C ASP A 12 14.78 0.01 -0.37
N SER A 13 13.80 0.82 -0.78
CA SER A 13 12.68 1.24 0.06
C SER A 13 11.82 0.06 0.48
N VAL A 14 11.46 -0.79 -0.48
CA VAL A 14 10.56 -1.93 -0.25
C VAL A 14 11.27 -3.02 0.56
N LEU A 15 12.56 -3.24 0.35
CA LEU A 15 13.40 -4.09 1.21
C LEU A 15 13.38 -3.61 2.66
N SER A 16 13.45 -2.29 2.88
CA SER A 16 13.46 -1.70 4.22
C SER A 16 12.09 -1.77 4.90
N LYS A 17 10.99 -1.53 4.17
CA LYS A 17 9.62 -1.80 4.63
C LYS A 17 9.47 -3.28 5.03
N ARG A 18 9.92 -4.21 4.18
CA ARG A 18 9.85 -5.65 4.44
C ARG A 18 10.65 -6.05 5.68
N SER A 19 11.83 -5.47 5.89
CA SER A 19 12.65 -5.70 7.09
C SER A 19 11.93 -5.26 8.37
N ALA A 20 11.30 -4.08 8.36
CA ALA A 20 10.54 -3.57 9.50
C ALA A 20 9.36 -4.49 9.82
N VAL A 21 8.59 -4.90 8.80
CA VAL A 21 7.44 -5.81 8.95
C VAL A 21 7.88 -7.20 9.42
N ALA A 22 8.97 -7.74 8.85
CA ALA A 22 9.52 -9.04 9.28
C ALA A 22 10.02 -9.05 10.72
N THR A 23 10.37 -7.88 11.27
CA THR A 23 10.82 -7.72 12.66
C THR A 23 9.68 -7.33 13.61
N GLY A 24 8.43 -7.27 13.12
CA GLY A 24 7.27 -6.97 13.94
C GLY A 24 7.14 -5.49 14.33
N TYR A 25 7.72 -4.56 13.55
CA TYR A 25 7.47 -3.13 13.77
C TYR A 25 6.10 -2.69 13.24
N PHE A 26 5.61 -3.32 12.17
CA PHE A 26 4.38 -2.92 11.48
C PHE A 26 3.75 -4.16 10.85
N GLU A 27 2.42 -4.21 10.79
CA GLU A 27 1.68 -5.30 10.14
C GLU A 27 1.38 -4.96 8.69
N ASP A 28 1.94 -5.74 7.77
CA ASP A 28 1.65 -5.64 6.34
C ASP A 28 1.83 -7.00 5.67
N HIS A 29 0.73 -7.65 5.32
CA HIS A 29 0.73 -8.96 4.69
C HIS A 29 1.07 -8.94 3.20
N PHE A 30 1.08 -7.76 2.58
CA PHE A 30 1.25 -7.56 1.14
C PHE A 30 2.71 -7.30 0.76
N VAL A 31 3.47 -6.57 1.58
CA VAL A 31 4.84 -6.14 1.26
C VAL A 31 5.78 -7.32 0.92
N ARG A 32 5.52 -8.51 1.48
CA ARG A 32 6.33 -9.72 1.25
C ARG A 32 6.31 -10.20 -0.20
N TYR A 33 5.31 -9.84 -0.98
CA TYR A 33 5.17 -10.29 -2.37
C TYR A 33 5.93 -9.42 -3.38
N PHE A 34 6.36 -8.23 -2.96
CA PHE A 34 7.12 -7.30 -3.81
C PHE A 34 8.63 -7.45 -3.64
N VAL A 35 9.08 -8.39 -2.79
CA VAL A 35 10.50 -8.62 -2.50
C VAL A 35 10.87 -10.08 -2.77
N LYS A 36 11.78 -10.31 -3.73
CA LYS A 36 12.29 -11.65 -4.04
C LYS A 36 13.23 -12.20 -2.96
N LYS A 37 14.12 -11.36 -2.43
CA LYS A 37 15.13 -11.73 -1.43
C LYS A 37 15.02 -10.81 -0.22
N PRO A 38 14.45 -11.25 0.90
CA PRO A 38 14.39 -10.42 2.10
C PRO A 38 15.80 -10.13 2.62
N SER A 39 16.03 -8.89 3.03
CA SER A 39 17.29 -8.44 3.63
C SER A 39 16.98 -7.75 4.95
N ARG A 40 17.78 -8.02 5.99
CA ARG A 40 17.63 -7.38 7.29
C ARG A 40 18.32 -6.01 7.27
N ARG A 41 17.64 -4.99 7.77
CA ARG A 41 18.19 -3.65 8.02
C ARG A 41 18.49 -3.46 9.51
N SER A 42 19.26 -2.42 9.83
CA SER A 42 19.57 -2.10 11.22
C SER A 42 18.30 -1.69 12.00
N PRO A 43 18.29 -1.87 13.33
CA PRO A 43 17.14 -1.46 14.16
C PRO A 43 16.76 0.02 13.99
N LEU A 44 17.76 0.89 13.77
CA LEU A 44 17.52 2.32 13.52
C LEU A 44 16.77 2.56 12.21
N ILE A 45 17.14 1.85 11.14
CA ILE A 45 16.42 1.91 9.85
C ILE A 45 14.99 1.39 10.03
N ASN A 46 14.81 0.24 10.70
CA ASN A 46 13.47 -0.31 10.95
C ASN A 46 12.58 0.66 11.72
N ARG A 47 13.11 1.36 12.74
CA ARG A 47 12.39 2.42 13.46
C ARG A 47 12.00 3.59 12.56
N GLY A 48 12.89 4.03 11.67
CA GLY A 48 12.57 5.08 10.70
C GLY A 48 11.44 4.68 9.75
N TYR A 49 11.47 3.45 9.24
CA TYR A 49 10.41 2.93 8.37
C TYR A 49 9.09 2.69 9.11
N TYR A 50 9.15 2.26 10.37
CA TYR A 50 7.98 2.18 11.24
C TYR A 50 7.26 3.54 11.33
N LEU A 51 7.99 4.58 11.70
CA LEU A 51 7.44 5.94 11.80
C LEU A 51 6.88 6.41 10.46
N ARG A 52 7.60 6.16 9.36
CA ARG A 52 7.12 6.50 8.01
C ARG A 52 5.78 5.83 7.69
N MET A 53 5.66 4.53 7.94
CA MET A 53 4.43 3.78 7.65
C MET A 53 3.28 4.20 8.57
N LEU A 54 3.56 4.36 9.86
CA LEU A 54 2.58 4.78 10.86
C LEU A 54 2.01 6.17 10.56
N VAL A 55 2.88 7.16 10.35
CA VAL A 55 2.47 8.56 10.09
C VAL A 55 1.70 8.66 8.77
N MET A 56 2.16 7.98 7.71
CA MET A 56 1.44 8.00 6.43
C MET A 56 0.07 7.33 6.53
N ASN A 57 -0.03 6.22 7.26
CA ASN A 57 -1.30 5.55 7.51
C ASN A 57 -2.27 6.47 8.27
N ASP A 58 -1.83 7.07 9.38
CA ASP A 58 -2.65 7.96 10.21
C ASP A 58 -3.09 9.22 9.45
N LEU A 59 -2.16 9.86 8.74
CA LEU A 59 -2.43 11.08 7.97
C LEU A 59 -3.47 10.82 6.88
N ILE A 60 -3.25 9.80 6.04
CA ILE A 60 -4.15 9.51 4.92
C ILE A 60 -5.51 9.08 5.44
N THR A 61 -5.56 8.26 6.49
CA THR A 61 -6.83 7.80 7.03
C THR A 61 -7.63 8.90 7.69
N SER A 62 -6.97 9.79 8.44
CA SER A 62 -7.59 10.97 9.02
C SER A 62 -8.06 11.97 7.96
N CYS A 63 -7.29 12.18 6.89
CA CYS A 63 -7.70 13.02 5.76
C CYS A 63 -8.94 12.44 5.05
N ILE A 64 -8.96 11.14 4.77
CA ILE A 64 -10.15 10.48 4.18
C ILE A 64 -11.36 10.67 5.11
N ALA A 65 -11.19 10.41 6.41
CA ALA A 65 -12.27 10.54 7.37
C ALA A 65 -12.82 11.97 7.45
N PHE A 66 -11.95 12.96 7.42
CA PHE A 66 -12.33 14.37 7.36
C PHE A 66 -13.08 14.71 6.08
N MET A 67 -12.56 14.30 4.92
CA MET A 67 -13.18 14.56 3.62
C MET A 67 -14.55 13.89 3.50
N CYS A 68 -14.73 12.67 4.02
CA CYS A 68 -16.02 12.00 4.04
C CYS A 68 -17.08 12.75 4.88
N ARG A 69 -16.67 13.49 5.92
CA ARG A 69 -17.57 14.29 6.78
C ARG A 69 -17.92 15.64 6.18
N VAL A 70 -17.00 16.26 5.44
CA VAL A 70 -17.16 17.64 4.92
C VAL A 70 -17.73 17.65 3.50
N CYS A 71 -17.42 16.66 2.68
CA CYS A 71 -17.86 16.61 1.28
C CYS A 71 -19.19 15.86 1.12
N ASP A 72 -20.04 16.39 0.23
CA ASP A 72 -21.29 15.76 -0.18
C ASP A 72 -21.10 14.29 -0.58
N THR A 73 -22.08 13.46 -0.22
CA THR A 73 -22.03 12.01 -0.43
C THR A 73 -21.86 11.61 -1.90
N ASN A 74 -22.27 12.48 -2.82
CA ASN A 74 -22.18 12.27 -4.26
C ASN A 74 -20.80 12.58 -4.87
N ILE A 75 -19.89 13.20 -4.12
CA ILE A 75 -18.54 13.54 -4.61
C ILE A 75 -17.57 12.44 -4.18
N PRO A 76 -16.89 11.77 -5.14
CA PRO A 76 -15.86 10.78 -4.82
C PRO A 76 -14.60 11.47 -4.30
N ILE A 77 -13.93 10.83 -3.35
CA ILE A 77 -12.66 11.29 -2.78
C ILE A 77 -11.54 10.58 -3.54
N GLN A 78 -10.51 11.33 -3.94
CA GLN A 78 -9.39 10.76 -4.70
C GLN A 78 -8.11 10.87 -3.89
N VAL A 79 -7.40 9.75 -3.75
CA VAL A 79 -6.09 9.68 -3.10
C VAL A 79 -5.07 9.36 -4.19
N ILE A 80 -4.22 10.34 -4.52
CA ILE A 80 -3.23 10.21 -5.59
C ILE A 80 -1.85 10.07 -4.94
N SER A 81 -1.24 8.91 -5.13
CA SER A 81 0.11 8.59 -4.65
C SER A 81 1.11 8.78 -5.80
N LEU A 82 1.91 9.84 -5.72
CA LEU A 82 2.95 10.14 -6.71
C LEU A 82 4.26 9.45 -6.33
N GLY A 83 4.83 8.66 -7.24
CA GLY A 83 5.98 7.81 -6.93
C GLY A 83 5.59 6.68 -5.98
N ALA A 84 4.43 6.05 -6.24
CA ALA A 84 3.84 5.05 -5.36
C ALA A 84 4.73 3.81 -5.19
N GLY A 85 5.54 3.47 -6.20
CA GLY A 85 6.36 2.26 -6.19
C GLY A 85 5.56 1.02 -5.82
N PHE A 86 6.09 0.19 -4.94
CA PHE A 86 5.37 -0.96 -4.38
C PHE A 86 4.65 -0.64 -3.06
N ASP A 87 3.98 0.51 -2.98
CA ASP A 87 3.13 0.81 -1.83
C ASP A 87 1.88 -0.07 -1.77
N THR A 88 1.48 -0.38 -0.53
CA THR A 88 0.47 -1.39 -0.19
C THR A 88 -0.70 -0.78 0.59
N LEU A 89 -0.71 0.54 0.82
CA LEU A 89 -1.74 1.20 1.62
C LEU A 89 -3.15 0.96 1.09
N ALA A 90 -3.38 1.14 -0.22
CA ALA A 90 -4.70 0.92 -0.81
C ALA A 90 -5.17 -0.53 -0.61
N ALA A 91 -4.27 -1.50 -0.81
CA ALA A 91 -4.58 -2.92 -0.59
C ALA A 91 -4.88 -3.22 0.89
N ARG A 92 -4.14 -2.61 1.83
CA ARG A 92 -4.41 -2.73 3.27
C ARG A 92 -5.78 -2.15 3.64
N LEU A 93 -6.10 -0.94 3.18
CA LEU A 93 -7.38 -0.28 3.48
C LEU A 93 -8.58 -1.02 2.89
N HIS A 94 -8.45 -1.58 1.68
CA HIS A 94 -9.49 -2.43 1.07
C HIS A 94 -9.54 -3.86 1.65
N SER A 95 -8.60 -4.21 2.52
CA SER A 95 -8.59 -5.47 3.25
C SER A 95 -9.03 -5.25 4.71
N CYS A 96 -9.35 -6.32 5.42
CA CYS A 96 -9.69 -6.23 6.85
C CYS A 96 -8.51 -5.76 7.74
N ASP A 97 -7.29 -5.66 7.20
CA ASP A 97 -6.07 -5.26 7.89
C ASP A 97 -5.86 -3.73 7.84
N ARG A 98 -6.65 -3.00 8.64
CA ARG A 98 -6.77 -1.52 8.54
C ARG A 98 -5.85 -0.74 9.47
N THR A 99 -5.31 -1.37 10.51
CA THR A 99 -4.55 -0.66 11.54
C THR A 99 -3.05 -0.76 11.32
N GLY A 100 -2.53 -1.82 10.68
CA GLY A 100 -1.09 -2.00 10.46
C GLY A 100 -0.25 -2.00 11.75
N ILE A 101 -0.90 -2.11 12.91
CA ILE A 101 -0.28 -2.01 14.23
C ILE A 101 -0.22 -3.40 14.84
N VAL A 102 0.98 -3.83 15.22
CA VAL A 102 1.19 -5.05 15.99
C VAL A 102 0.56 -4.88 17.36
N THR A 103 -0.56 -5.56 17.60
CA THR A 103 -1.18 -5.63 18.92
C THR A 103 -0.41 -6.64 19.78
N ASP A 104 0.77 -6.26 20.27
CA ASP A 104 1.43 -6.98 21.35
C ASP A 104 1.53 -6.07 22.59
N LYS A 105 1.21 -6.65 23.74
CA LYS A 105 0.67 -6.04 24.98
C LYS A 105 1.54 -5.02 25.76
N CYS A 106 2.53 -4.35 25.16
CA CYS A 106 3.55 -3.64 25.96
C CYS A 106 4.01 -2.25 25.47
N VAL A 107 3.34 -1.63 24.49
CA VAL A 107 3.66 -0.24 24.12
C VAL A 107 2.56 0.67 24.66
N ASP A 108 2.92 1.53 25.61
CA ASP A 108 2.05 2.49 26.31
C ASP A 108 0.93 3.03 25.41
N THR A 109 -0.30 2.60 25.70
CA THR A 109 -1.50 2.84 24.89
C THR A 109 -2.10 4.24 25.01
N ASP A 110 -1.37 5.21 25.56
CA ASP A 110 -1.87 6.59 25.70
C ASP A 110 -1.97 7.34 24.34
N LEU A 111 -1.33 6.81 23.28
CA LEU A 111 -1.51 7.29 21.91
C LEU A 111 -2.60 6.52 21.14
N HIS A 112 -3.12 5.43 21.72
CA HIS A 112 -3.96 4.44 21.04
C HIS A 112 -5.45 4.78 21.11
N ASP A 113 -5.90 5.43 22.19
CA ASP A 113 -7.32 5.82 22.37
C ASP A 113 -7.79 6.96 21.45
N LYS A 114 -6.90 7.54 20.64
CA LYS A 114 -7.21 8.67 19.74
C LYS A 114 -7.27 8.34 18.26
N ILE A 115 -7.05 7.08 17.84
CA ILE A 115 -7.33 6.67 16.46
C ILE A 115 -8.83 6.32 16.35
N GLN A 116 -9.70 7.29 16.68
CA GLN A 116 -11.15 7.17 16.56
C GLN A 116 -11.67 7.37 15.13
N ASN A 117 -10.77 7.40 14.14
CA ASN A 117 -11.09 7.54 12.72
C ASN A 117 -11.09 6.16 12.03
N THR A 118 -11.81 5.20 12.59
CA THR A 118 -12.02 3.91 11.92
C THR A 118 -12.77 4.16 10.62
N ILE A 119 -12.05 4.18 9.49
CA ILE A 119 -12.67 4.30 8.18
C ILE A 119 -13.60 3.10 8.00
N THR A 120 -14.88 3.37 7.73
CA THR A 120 -15.87 2.33 7.46
C THR A 120 -15.77 1.86 6.01
N GLU A 121 -16.25 0.65 5.71
CA GLU A 121 -16.33 0.15 4.32
C GLU A 121 -17.16 1.06 3.41
N GLU A 122 -18.20 1.69 3.96
CA GLU A 122 -19.03 2.65 3.22
C GLU A 122 -18.24 3.90 2.82
N MET A 123 -17.38 4.39 3.71
CA MET A 123 -16.48 5.50 3.41
C MET A 123 -15.49 5.10 2.31
N LEU A 124 -14.92 3.89 2.37
CA LEU A 124 -13.96 3.39 1.37
C LEU A 124 -14.58 3.21 -0.02
N ARG A 125 -15.87 2.89 -0.13
CA ARG A 125 -16.57 2.84 -1.44
C ARG A 125 -16.61 4.19 -2.15
N ARG A 126 -16.45 5.29 -1.42
CA ARG A 126 -16.39 6.64 -2.00
C ARG A 126 -14.96 7.07 -2.36
N VAL A 127 -13.95 6.29 -1.94
CA VAL A 127 -12.54 6.64 -2.12
C VAL A 127 -11.98 5.90 -3.34
N HIS A 128 -11.31 6.63 -4.20
CA HIS A 128 -10.60 6.12 -5.37
C HIS A 128 -9.10 6.35 -5.17
N PHE A 129 -8.32 5.28 -5.16
CA PHE A 129 -6.87 5.32 -5.05
C PHE A 129 -6.23 5.30 -6.43
N TYR A 130 -5.27 6.19 -6.64
CA TYR A 130 -4.48 6.28 -7.87
C TYR A 130 -2.99 6.21 -7.51
N ASP A 131 -2.36 5.11 -7.87
CA ASP A 131 -0.91 4.98 -7.77
C ASP A 131 -0.29 5.42 -9.10
N VAL A 132 0.52 6.48 -9.07
CA VAL A 132 1.17 7.02 -10.27
C VAL A 132 2.67 6.86 -10.13
N ASP A 133 3.29 6.19 -11.09
CA ASP A 133 4.74 6.04 -11.18
C ASP A 133 5.15 5.76 -12.62
N PHE A 134 6.45 5.60 -12.87
CA PHE A 134 6.96 5.21 -14.18
C PHE A 134 6.29 3.91 -14.67
N PRO A 135 5.93 3.82 -15.97
CA PRO A 135 5.27 2.64 -16.53
C PRO A 135 5.94 1.32 -16.14
N VAL A 136 7.27 1.26 -16.22
CA VAL A 136 8.02 0.03 -15.89
C VAL A 136 7.87 -0.36 -14.41
N VAL A 137 7.78 0.59 -13.49
CA VAL A 137 7.57 0.32 -12.06
C VAL A 137 6.17 -0.23 -11.81
N MET A 138 5.15 0.37 -12.44
CA MET A 138 3.76 -0.08 -12.32
C MET A 138 3.51 -1.43 -13.00
N GLN A 139 4.16 -1.70 -14.13
CA GLN A 139 4.15 -3.02 -14.78
C GLN A 139 4.79 -4.09 -13.89
N ASN A 140 5.93 -3.80 -13.27
CA ASN A 140 6.57 -4.71 -12.31
C ASN A 140 5.67 -4.99 -11.10
N LYS A 141 4.96 -3.96 -10.60
CA LYS A 141 3.98 -4.10 -9.52
C LYS A 141 2.85 -5.05 -9.92
N ALA A 142 2.29 -4.86 -11.12
CA ALA A 142 1.25 -5.72 -11.66
C ALA A 142 1.73 -7.16 -11.85
N ALA A 143 2.95 -7.36 -12.36
CA ALA A 143 3.54 -8.69 -12.53
C ALA A 143 3.69 -9.42 -11.19
N CYS A 144 4.14 -8.73 -10.14
CA CYS A 144 4.21 -9.28 -8.79
C CYS A 144 2.83 -9.68 -8.26
N MET A 145 1.82 -8.82 -8.40
CA MET A 145 0.46 -9.12 -7.92
C MET A 145 -0.22 -10.24 -8.72
N ALA A 146 -0.04 -10.26 -10.03
CA ALA A 146 -0.55 -11.31 -10.91
C ALA A 146 0.06 -12.68 -10.59
N ALA A 147 1.38 -12.74 -10.34
CA ALA A 147 2.04 -13.98 -9.94
C ALA A 147 1.47 -14.55 -8.63
N VAL A 148 1.13 -13.68 -7.68
CA VAL A 148 0.50 -14.07 -6.41
C VAL A 148 -0.94 -14.52 -6.61
N ALA A 149 -1.70 -13.87 -7.48
CA ALA A 149 -3.06 -14.27 -7.81
C ALA A 149 -3.11 -15.69 -8.40
N VAL A 150 -2.17 -16.03 -9.29
CA VAL A 150 -2.04 -17.36 -9.90
C VAL A 150 -1.58 -18.43 -8.89
N ALA A 151 -0.68 -18.07 -7.97
CA ALA A 151 -0.17 -19.03 -6.98
C ALA A 151 -1.24 -19.44 -5.95
N ASN A 152 -2.10 -18.51 -5.52
CA ASN A 152 -3.08 -18.75 -4.45
C ASN A 152 -4.36 -19.48 -4.90
N THR A 153 -4.60 -19.64 -6.21
CA THR A 153 -5.69 -20.50 -6.70
C THR A 153 -5.60 -21.95 -6.23
N THR A 154 -4.44 -22.40 -5.76
CA THR A 154 -4.21 -23.79 -5.33
C THR A 154 -4.41 -24.05 -3.85
N ASN A 155 -4.31 -23.04 -2.96
CA ASN A 155 -4.44 -23.22 -1.51
C ASN A 155 -4.87 -21.90 -0.83
N ALA A 156 -6.12 -21.85 -0.37
CA ALA A 156 -6.68 -20.84 0.56
C ALA A 156 -6.67 -19.35 0.11
N GLY A 157 -7.78 -18.88 -0.48
CA GLY A 157 -8.18 -17.47 -0.53
C GLY A 157 -7.34 -16.53 -1.40
N SER A 158 -7.96 -15.56 -2.07
CA SER A 158 -7.23 -14.53 -2.81
C SER A 158 -6.56 -13.56 -1.83
N VAL A 159 -5.23 -13.48 -1.86
CA VAL A 159 -4.44 -12.56 -1.01
C VAL A 159 -4.75 -11.09 -1.29
N PHE A 160 -4.88 -10.73 -2.57
CA PHE A 160 -5.35 -9.42 -2.98
C PHE A 160 -6.87 -9.46 -3.22
N PRO A 161 -7.57 -8.31 -3.15
CA PRO A 161 -9.00 -8.27 -3.41
C PRO A 161 -9.33 -8.83 -4.80
N SER A 162 -10.36 -9.67 -4.89
CA SER A 162 -10.76 -10.35 -6.13
C SER A 162 -11.23 -9.40 -7.24
N THR A 163 -11.46 -8.13 -6.92
CA THR A 163 -11.85 -7.07 -7.86
C THR A 163 -10.69 -6.53 -8.70
N TYR A 164 -9.45 -6.90 -8.37
CA TYR A 164 -8.26 -6.39 -9.06
C TYR A 164 -8.01 -7.20 -10.33
N THR A 165 -7.91 -6.51 -11.47
CA THR A 165 -7.47 -7.06 -12.74
C THR A 165 -6.07 -6.58 -13.06
N TYR A 166 -5.20 -7.50 -13.49
CA TYR A 166 -3.79 -7.25 -13.72
C TYR A 166 -3.47 -7.34 -15.21
N HIS A 167 -2.84 -6.30 -15.75
CA HIS A 167 -2.38 -6.21 -17.14
C HIS A 167 -0.89 -5.83 -17.16
N PRO A 168 0.05 -6.72 -16.79
CA PRO A 168 1.47 -6.36 -16.65
C PRO A 168 2.16 -5.92 -17.96
N THR A 169 1.54 -6.19 -19.11
CA THR A 169 2.01 -5.76 -20.43
C THR A 169 1.52 -4.37 -20.83
N ASP A 170 0.50 -3.84 -20.14
CA ASP A 170 -0.04 -2.51 -20.37
C ASP A 170 0.86 -1.45 -19.72
N SER A 171 1.21 -0.38 -20.44
CA SER A 171 2.03 0.71 -19.92
C SER A 171 1.23 1.71 -19.11
N ASP A 172 -0.05 1.89 -19.44
CA ASP A 172 -0.84 3.03 -18.97
C ASP A 172 -1.65 2.61 -17.74
N TYR A 173 -2.28 1.43 -17.80
CA TYR A 173 -3.15 0.93 -16.73
C TYR A 173 -2.85 -0.52 -16.34
N PRO A 174 -1.66 -0.82 -15.79
CA PRO A 174 -1.26 -2.18 -15.50
C PRO A 174 -2.05 -2.85 -14.37
N ILE A 175 -2.77 -2.10 -13.53
CA ILE A 175 -3.69 -2.65 -12.52
C ILE A 175 -4.96 -1.82 -12.48
N VAL A 176 -6.11 -2.48 -12.59
CA VAL A 176 -7.43 -1.84 -12.60
C VAL A 176 -8.35 -2.51 -11.58
N SER A 177 -9.11 -1.72 -10.85
CA SER A 177 -10.11 -2.14 -9.86
C SER A 177 -11.13 -0.99 -9.69
N PRO A 178 -12.38 -1.24 -9.26
CA PRO A 178 -13.40 -0.19 -9.13
C PRO A 178 -12.98 1.02 -8.28
N HIS A 179 -12.14 0.80 -7.26
CA HIS A 179 -11.68 1.84 -6.32
C HIS A 179 -10.16 2.01 -6.29
N TYR A 180 -9.42 1.37 -7.22
CA TYR A 180 -7.97 1.43 -7.28
C TYR A 180 -7.47 1.36 -8.72
N LEU A 181 -6.57 2.27 -9.10
CA LEU A 181 -5.93 2.28 -10.40
C LEU A 181 -4.42 2.48 -10.23
N ALA A 182 -3.62 1.63 -10.86
CA ALA A 182 -2.20 1.90 -11.07
C ALA A 182 -2.02 2.52 -12.45
N VAL A 183 -1.42 3.70 -12.49
CA VAL A 183 -1.22 4.51 -13.69
C VAL A 183 0.26 4.62 -13.98
N GLY A 184 0.69 4.10 -15.13
CA GLY A 184 2.03 4.35 -15.63
C GLY A 184 2.09 5.69 -16.36
N ALA A 185 2.80 6.66 -15.79
CA ALA A 185 2.97 7.97 -16.40
C ALA A 185 4.42 8.44 -16.26
N ASP A 186 5.00 8.93 -17.36
CA ASP A 186 6.27 9.65 -17.31
C ASP A 186 5.97 11.15 -17.13
N LEU A 187 6.31 11.69 -15.95
CA LEU A 187 6.01 13.07 -15.55
C LEU A 187 7.21 14.03 -15.76
N ARG A 188 8.21 13.63 -16.53
CA ARG A 188 9.45 14.39 -16.77
C ARG A 188 9.40 15.26 -18.03
#